data_AF-A0A059DD83-F1
#
_entry.id   AF-A0A059DD83-F1
#
_cell.length_a   1.000
_cell.length_b   1.000
_cell.length_c   1.000
_cell.angle_alpha   90.00
_cell.angle_beta   90.00
_cell.angle_gamma   90.00
#
_symmetry.space_group_name_H-M   'P 1'
#
loop_
_entity.id
_entity.type
_entity.pdbx_description
1 polymer ?
#
loop_
_entity_poly.entity_id
_entity_poly.type
_entity_poly.pdbx_seq_one_letter_code
_entity_poly.pdbx_strand_id
1 'polypeptide(L)'
;MASDEFRLVSPPIDREGKLPRKYTDNGQGALKSVSPPLEWYNVPEGTQSLALVVQDIDAPDPSSPIVPWTCWVVANIPPQLKGLPEGFSGKGHEHGGDYAEIQEGNNDHKVPGWRGPKLPSHGHRFEFKLYALDEKLNLGRKVTKEKLLEAIEGHVVGEAELIATF
;
A
#
# COMPACT_ATOMS: atom_id res chain seq x y z
N MET A 1 -9.39 5.20 26.38
CA MET A 1 -8.76 3.90 26.12
C MET A 1 -8.26 3.98 24.68
N ALA A 2 -6.96 4.13 24.44
CA ALA A 2 -6.44 3.93 23.09
C ALA A 2 -6.63 2.44 22.79
N SER A 3 -7.19 2.08 21.63
CA SER A 3 -7.28 0.68 21.23
C SER A 3 -5.87 0.14 21.00
N ASP A 4 -5.55 -1.05 21.53
CA ASP A 4 -4.33 -1.82 21.23
C ASP A 4 -4.41 -2.52 19.86
N GLU A 5 -5.34 -2.07 19.01
CA GLU A 5 -5.63 -2.65 17.71
C GLU A 5 -4.60 -2.21 16.68
N PHE A 6 -4.08 -3.16 15.91
CA PHE A 6 -3.20 -2.87 14.78
C PHE A 6 -3.95 -2.04 13.73
N ARG A 7 -3.40 -0.88 13.39
CA ARG A 7 -4.11 0.12 12.59
C ARG A 7 -3.23 0.70 11.49
N LEU A 8 -3.86 0.96 10.36
CA LEU A 8 -3.31 1.68 9.21
C LEU A 8 -4.15 2.94 9.02
N VAL A 9 -3.48 4.07 8.84
CA VAL A 9 -4.12 5.36 8.61
C VAL A 9 -3.37 6.16 7.55
N SER A 10 -4.08 7.08 6.93
CA SER A 10 -3.46 8.13 6.11
C SER A 10 -4.11 9.45 6.51
N PRO A 11 -3.40 10.36 7.20
CA PRO A 11 -3.98 11.62 7.68
C PRO A 11 -4.85 12.40 6.68
N PRO A 12 -4.48 12.52 5.38
CA PRO A 12 -5.34 13.18 4.41
C PRO A 12 -6.62 12.39 4.06
N ILE A 13 -6.56 11.05 4.09
CA ILE A 13 -7.71 10.19 3.78
C ILE A 13 -8.63 10.11 4.99
N ASP A 14 -8.12 9.88 6.20
CA ASP A 14 -8.92 9.75 7.42
C ASP A 14 -9.79 11.00 7.69
N ARG A 15 -9.28 12.19 7.35
CA ARG A 15 -10.00 13.46 7.55
C ARG A 15 -11.15 13.65 6.57
N GLU A 16 -11.01 13.17 5.34
CA GLU A 16 -11.97 13.43 4.25
C GLU A 16 -12.75 12.20 3.79
N GLY A 17 -12.30 10.99 4.17
CA GLY A 17 -12.72 9.70 3.60
C GLY A 17 -12.34 9.52 2.12
N LYS A 18 -11.61 10.48 1.55
CA LYS A 18 -11.35 10.60 0.12
C LYS A 18 -9.86 10.57 -0.15
N LEU A 19 -9.46 10.01 -1.28
CA LEU A 19 -8.09 10.06 -1.78
C LEU A 19 -7.86 11.43 -2.45
N PRO A 20 -6.97 12.31 -1.94
CA PRO A 20 -6.69 13.56 -2.61
C PRO A 20 -6.25 13.39 -4.07
N ARG A 21 -6.70 14.30 -4.94
CA ARG A 21 -6.41 14.25 -6.39
C ARG A 21 -4.93 14.13 -6.74
N LYS A 22 -4.02 14.72 -5.94
CA LYS A 22 -2.56 14.63 -6.15
C LYS A 22 -2.01 13.20 -6.07
N TYR A 23 -2.70 12.29 -5.38
CA TYR A 23 -2.32 10.89 -5.30
C TYR A 23 -2.82 10.05 -6.47
N THR A 24 -3.69 10.62 -7.32
CA THR A 24 -4.27 9.96 -8.50
C THR A 24 -3.54 10.34 -9.78
N ASP A 25 -3.82 9.61 -10.86
CA ASP A 25 -3.32 9.96 -12.19
C ASP A 25 -4.01 11.23 -12.75
N ASN A 26 -5.12 11.67 -12.16
CA ASN A 26 -5.76 12.94 -12.55
C ASN A 26 -4.96 14.16 -12.05
N GLY A 27 -4.19 13.99 -10.97
CA GLY A 27 -3.32 15.01 -10.41
C GLY A 27 -4.00 16.26 -9.85
N GLN A 28 -3.18 17.16 -9.29
CA GLN A 28 -3.51 18.49 -8.80
C GLN A 28 -2.35 19.44 -9.14
N GLY A 29 -2.54 20.31 -10.13
CA GLY A 29 -1.45 21.14 -10.66
C GLY A 29 -0.33 20.27 -11.24
N ALA A 30 0.91 20.47 -10.78
CA ALA A 30 2.06 19.66 -11.19
C ALA A 30 2.20 18.33 -10.43
N LEU A 31 1.42 18.12 -9.36
CA LEU A 31 1.50 16.90 -8.54
C LEU A 31 0.55 15.84 -9.11
N LYS A 32 1.09 14.67 -9.46
CA LYS A 32 0.33 13.56 -10.02
C LYS A 32 0.97 12.24 -9.62
N SER A 33 0.14 11.25 -9.26
CA SER A 33 0.60 9.93 -8.84
C SER A 33 1.67 9.98 -7.75
N VAL A 34 1.51 10.90 -6.79
CA VAL A 34 2.32 10.93 -5.56
C VAL A 34 1.79 9.82 -4.63
N SER A 35 2.65 9.02 -4.01
CA SER A 35 2.16 8.03 -3.02
C SER A 35 1.63 8.75 -1.78
N PRO A 36 0.47 8.34 -1.23
CA PRO A 36 -0.06 8.94 -0.01
C PRO A 36 0.85 8.65 1.19
N PRO A 37 0.95 9.56 2.17
CA PRO A 37 1.59 9.24 3.44
C PRO A 37 0.76 8.18 4.16
N LEU A 38 1.43 7.16 4.70
CA LEU A 38 0.82 6.10 5.47
C LEU A 38 1.46 6.07 6.85
N GLU A 39 0.65 5.83 7.87
CA GLU A 39 1.10 5.62 9.23
C GLU A 39 0.44 4.38 9.79
N TRP A 40 1.15 3.65 10.65
CA TRP A 40 0.58 2.51 11.33
C TRP A 40 0.93 2.50 12.82
N TYR A 41 0.05 1.89 13.58
CA TYR A 41 0.06 1.91 15.04
C TYR A 41 -0.21 0.51 15.57
N ASN A 42 0.33 0.21 16.75
CA ASN A 42 0.14 -1.06 17.46
C ASN A 42 0.49 -2.28 16.61
N VAL A 43 1.68 -2.27 16.00
CA VAL A 43 2.22 -3.43 15.28
C VAL A 43 2.24 -4.64 16.24
N PRO A 44 1.66 -5.79 15.87
CA PRO A 44 1.63 -6.97 16.73
C PRO A 44 3.01 -7.42 17.20
N GLU A 45 3.11 -7.92 18.43
CA GLU A 45 4.34 -8.53 18.93
C GLU A 45 4.73 -9.74 18.07
N GLY A 46 6.03 -9.96 17.86
CA GLY A 46 6.54 -11.04 17.01
C GLY A 46 6.59 -10.70 15.51
N THR A 47 6.11 -9.52 15.10
CA THR A 47 6.25 -9.05 13.72
C THR A 47 7.73 -8.90 13.34
N GLN A 48 8.16 -9.58 12.29
CA GLN A 48 9.50 -9.46 11.70
C GLN A 48 9.52 -8.56 10.46
N SER A 49 8.40 -8.48 9.73
CA SER A 49 8.26 -7.54 8.61
C SER A 49 6.81 -7.15 8.36
N LEU A 50 6.60 -6.00 7.71
CA LEU A 50 5.30 -5.57 7.21
C LEU A 50 5.25 -5.64 5.68
N ALA A 51 4.07 -5.89 5.14
CA ALA A 51 3.78 -5.84 3.71
C ALA A 51 2.50 -5.04 3.44
N LEU A 52 2.48 -4.28 2.34
CA LEU A 52 1.36 -3.43 1.95
C LEU A 52 0.90 -3.79 0.54
N VAL A 53 -0.41 -3.95 0.36
CA VAL A 53 -1.07 -4.02 -0.94
C VAL A 53 -2.11 -2.91 -1.00
N VAL A 54 -2.11 -2.16 -2.11
CA VAL A 54 -3.14 -1.16 -2.39
C VAL A 54 -3.84 -1.48 -3.71
N GLN A 55 -5.17 -1.53 -3.71
CA GLN A 55 -5.95 -1.90 -4.89
C GLN A 55 -7.21 -1.04 -5.04
N ASP A 56 -7.61 -0.78 -6.28
CA ASP A 56 -8.99 -0.38 -6.62
C ASP A 56 -9.86 -1.65 -6.65
N ILE A 57 -10.73 -1.82 -5.66
CA ILE A 57 -11.59 -3.01 -5.54
C ILE A 57 -12.88 -2.90 -6.35
N ASP A 58 -13.11 -1.76 -7.01
CA ASP A 58 -14.27 -1.50 -7.86
C ASP A 58 -13.89 -1.38 -9.36
N ALA A 59 -12.62 -1.68 -9.71
CA ALA A 59 -12.11 -1.57 -11.07
C ALA A 59 -12.88 -2.49 -12.05
N PRO A 60 -13.49 -1.93 -13.12
CA PRO A 60 -14.23 -2.72 -14.09
C PRO A 60 -13.27 -3.50 -15.00
N ASP A 61 -13.50 -4.81 -15.16
CA ASP A 61 -12.89 -5.63 -16.20
C ASP A 61 -13.84 -5.71 -17.42
N PRO A 62 -13.39 -5.33 -18.65
CA PRO A 62 -14.22 -5.40 -19.86
C PRO A 62 -14.70 -6.81 -20.23
N SER A 63 -14.13 -7.85 -19.63
CA SER A 63 -14.26 -9.26 -20.02
C SER A 63 -14.63 -10.23 -18.89
N SER A 64 -14.77 -9.75 -17.64
CA SER A 64 -15.07 -10.60 -16.46
C SER A 64 -15.63 -9.76 -15.30
N PRO A 65 -16.06 -10.36 -14.16
CA PRO A 65 -16.50 -9.56 -13.01
C PRO A 65 -15.36 -8.65 -12.52
N ILE A 66 -15.70 -7.62 -11.74
CA ILE A 66 -14.78 -6.66 -11.13
C ILE A 66 -13.50 -7.36 -10.65
N VAL A 67 -12.35 -7.03 -11.25
CA VAL A 67 -11.04 -7.55 -10.87
C VAL A 67 -10.28 -6.43 -10.16
N PRO A 68 -9.91 -6.59 -8.87
CA PRO A 68 -9.22 -5.55 -8.14
C PRO A 68 -7.90 -5.14 -8.81
N TRP A 69 -7.78 -3.86 -9.16
CA TRP A 69 -6.62 -3.31 -9.86
C TRP A 69 -5.55 -2.87 -8.87
N THR A 70 -4.38 -3.50 -8.93
CA THR A 70 -3.27 -3.25 -8.00
C THR A 70 -2.58 -1.94 -8.31
N CYS A 71 -2.61 -1.00 -7.36
CA CYS A 71 -1.96 0.32 -7.44
C CYS A 71 -0.56 0.31 -6.81
N TRP A 72 -0.33 -0.50 -5.77
CA TRP A 72 0.94 -0.56 -5.06
C TRP A 72 1.15 -1.90 -4.36
N VAL A 73 2.39 -2.38 -4.38
CA VAL A 73 2.84 -3.57 -3.65
C VAL A 73 4.16 -3.22 -2.97
N VAL A 74 4.22 -3.40 -1.66
CA VAL A 74 5.42 -3.14 -0.86
C VAL A 74 5.65 -4.32 0.07
N ALA A 75 6.88 -4.79 0.16
CA ALA A 75 7.27 -5.90 1.02
C ALA A 75 8.47 -5.54 1.87
N ASN A 76 8.69 -6.32 2.92
CA ASN A 76 9.86 -6.23 3.79
C ASN A 76 10.04 -4.84 4.42
N ILE A 77 8.93 -4.19 4.77
CA ILE A 77 8.95 -2.96 5.55
C ILE A 77 9.38 -3.31 6.97
N PRO A 78 10.46 -2.72 7.52
CA PRO A 78 10.86 -3.01 8.89
C PRO A 78 9.77 -2.59 9.90
N PRO A 79 9.41 -3.43 10.87
CA PRO A 79 8.27 -3.20 11.76
C PRO A 79 8.47 -2.02 12.72
N GLN A 80 9.72 -1.59 12.95
CA GLN A 80 10.03 -0.41 13.77
C GLN A 80 9.74 0.92 13.07
N LEU A 81 9.60 0.92 11.73
CA LEU A 81 9.09 2.09 11.02
C LEU A 81 7.65 2.36 11.47
N LYS A 82 7.25 3.63 11.45
CA LYS A 82 5.89 4.06 11.85
C LYS A 82 5.01 4.46 10.67
N GLY A 83 5.55 4.37 9.46
CA GLY A 83 4.89 4.88 8.28
C GLY A 83 5.79 4.93 7.05
N LEU A 84 5.16 5.27 5.93
CA LEU A 84 5.82 5.66 4.69
C LEU A 84 5.51 7.14 4.42
N PRO A 85 6.52 7.99 4.19
CA PRO A 85 6.28 9.40 3.93
C PRO A 85 5.53 9.63 2.61
N GLU A 86 4.89 10.79 2.49
CA GLU A 86 4.29 11.20 1.22
C GLU A 86 5.34 11.19 0.10
N GLY A 87 5.00 10.56 -1.02
CA GLY A 87 5.91 10.47 -2.16
C GLY A 87 7.09 9.52 -1.96
N PHE A 88 7.03 8.61 -0.99
CA PHE A 88 8.05 7.58 -0.75
C PHE A 88 8.35 6.73 -2.00
N SER A 89 7.30 6.37 -2.74
CA SER A 89 7.42 5.45 -3.86
C SER A 89 8.40 5.95 -4.94
N GLY A 90 9.28 5.05 -5.40
CA GLY A 90 10.36 5.33 -6.32
C GLY A 90 11.59 5.98 -5.67
N LYS A 91 11.51 6.33 -4.38
CA LYS A 91 12.54 7.08 -3.64
C LYS A 91 13.07 6.36 -2.42
N GLY A 92 12.75 5.08 -2.20
CA GLY A 92 13.22 4.33 -1.03
C GLY A 92 14.74 4.40 -0.80
N HIS A 93 15.52 4.39 -1.89
CA HIS A 93 16.98 4.54 -1.84
C HIS A 93 17.46 5.93 -1.37
N GLU A 94 16.66 6.98 -1.58
CA GLU A 94 16.97 8.36 -1.16
C GLU A 94 16.76 8.53 0.36
N HIS A 95 15.86 7.75 0.96
CA HIS A 95 15.58 7.81 2.39
C HIS A 95 16.65 7.13 3.25
N GLY A 96 17.29 6.07 2.74
CA GLY A 96 18.35 5.33 3.44
C GLY A 96 17.90 4.68 4.75
N GLY A 97 18.86 4.18 5.53
CA GLY A 97 18.59 3.50 6.81
C GLY A 97 17.63 2.32 6.66
N ASP A 98 16.69 2.20 7.58
CA ASP A 98 15.67 1.13 7.58
C ASP A 98 14.81 1.12 6.31
N TYR A 99 14.65 2.25 5.62
CA TYR A 99 13.89 2.31 4.36
C TYR A 99 14.61 1.60 3.21
N ALA A 100 15.92 1.36 3.30
CA ALA A 100 16.70 0.70 2.26
C ALA A 100 16.35 -0.80 2.11
N GLU A 101 15.72 -1.40 3.12
CA GLU A 101 15.29 -2.81 3.07
C GLU A 101 13.95 -3.01 2.35
N ILE A 102 13.22 -1.92 2.11
CA ILE A 102 11.88 -1.94 1.53
C ILE A 102 11.94 -2.32 0.05
N GLN A 103 11.10 -3.27 -0.35
CA GLN A 103 10.97 -3.71 -1.73
C GLN A 103 9.63 -3.26 -2.32
N GLU A 104 9.69 -2.40 -3.34
CA GLU A 104 8.50 -2.06 -4.13
C GLU A 104 8.34 -3.02 -5.31
N GLY A 105 7.16 -3.64 -5.40
CA GLY A 105 6.80 -4.58 -6.45
C GLY A 105 6.12 -3.92 -7.64
N ASN A 106 5.99 -4.72 -8.71
CA ASN A 106 5.26 -4.33 -9.91
C ASN A 106 3.75 -4.32 -9.62
N ASN A 107 3.13 -3.20 -9.94
CA ASN A 107 1.67 -3.04 -9.92
C ASN A 107 1.04 -3.47 -11.27
N ASP A 108 -0.25 -3.24 -11.46
CA ASP A 108 -0.94 -3.67 -12.68
C ASP A 108 -0.62 -2.84 -13.93
N HIS A 109 0.01 -1.67 -13.77
CA HIS A 109 0.67 -0.94 -14.86
C HIS A 109 2.02 -1.55 -15.27
N LYS A 110 2.41 -2.68 -14.65
CA LYS A 110 3.66 -3.43 -14.93
C LYS A 110 4.93 -2.62 -14.67
N VAL A 111 4.83 -1.66 -13.74
CA VAL A 111 5.95 -0.84 -13.25
C VAL A 111 6.06 -0.96 -11.73
N PRO A 112 7.26 -0.79 -11.14
CA PRO A 112 7.40 -0.82 -9.70
C PRO A 112 6.76 0.41 -9.05
N GLY A 113 6.30 0.23 -7.81
CA GLY A 113 5.85 1.30 -6.94
C GLY A 113 4.41 1.78 -7.18
N TRP A 114 4.10 2.96 -6.66
CA TRP A 114 2.78 3.57 -6.69
C TRP A 114 2.43 4.06 -8.09
N ARG A 115 1.26 3.65 -8.55
CA ARG A 115 0.55 4.31 -9.64
C ARG A 115 -0.83 4.71 -9.15
N GLY A 116 -1.04 6.02 -9.13
CA GLY A 116 -2.32 6.59 -8.77
C GLY A 116 -3.41 6.09 -9.71
N PRO A 117 -4.63 5.92 -9.23
CA PRO A 117 -5.72 5.47 -10.07
C PRO A 117 -6.02 6.45 -11.20
N LYS A 118 -6.40 5.90 -12.35
CA LYS A 118 -6.86 6.66 -13.52
C LYS A 118 -8.32 6.33 -13.78
N LEU A 119 -9.22 7.08 -13.14
CA LEU A 119 -10.64 6.74 -13.16
C LEU A 119 -11.44 7.64 -14.09
N PRO A 120 -12.30 7.05 -14.95
CA PRO A 120 -13.25 7.80 -15.78
C PRO A 120 -14.42 8.35 -14.97
N SER A 121 -14.70 7.78 -13.79
CA SER A 121 -15.78 8.16 -12.87
C SER A 121 -15.30 8.20 -11.42
N HIS A 122 -16.00 8.97 -10.59
CA HIS A 122 -15.77 9.02 -9.14
C HIS A 122 -16.55 7.89 -8.44
N GLY A 123 -16.19 7.60 -7.20
CA GLY A 123 -16.88 6.67 -6.30
C GLY A 123 -16.22 5.30 -6.16
N HIS A 124 -15.04 5.08 -6.73
CA HIS A 124 -14.32 3.81 -6.55
C HIS A 124 -13.71 3.73 -5.16
N ARG A 125 -13.67 2.52 -4.59
CA ARG A 125 -13.01 2.23 -3.32
C ARG A 125 -11.59 1.72 -3.55
N PHE A 126 -10.67 2.33 -2.82
CA PHE A 126 -9.28 1.95 -2.73
C PHE A 126 -9.02 1.29 -1.40
N GLU A 127 -8.71 0.00 -1.42
CA GLU A 127 -8.33 -0.76 -0.24
C GLU A 127 -6.81 -0.68 -0.06
N PHE A 128 -6.39 -0.20 1.10
CA PHE A 128 -5.02 -0.27 1.58
C PHE A 128 -4.97 -1.34 2.65
N LYS A 129 -4.30 -2.46 2.37
CA LYS A 129 -4.19 -3.58 3.30
C LYS A 129 -2.74 -3.76 3.74
N LEU A 130 -2.50 -3.62 5.03
CA LEU A 130 -1.20 -3.80 5.68
C LEU A 130 -1.21 -5.12 6.45
N TYR A 131 -0.20 -5.94 6.20
CA TYR A 131 0.01 -7.24 6.82
C TYR A 131 1.21 -7.15 7.75
N ALA A 132 1.05 -7.64 8.96
CA ALA A 132 2.14 -7.93 9.88
C ALA A 132 2.52 -9.40 9.78
N LEU A 133 3.79 -9.68 9.56
CA LEU A 133 4.32 -11.00 9.25
C LEU A 133 5.31 -11.45 10.31
N ASP A 134 5.25 -12.72 10.70
CA ASP A 134 6.26 -13.33 11.58
C ASP A 134 7.55 -13.72 10.85
N GLU A 135 7.67 -13.39 9.56
CA GLU A 135 8.83 -13.68 8.72
C GLU A 135 9.21 -12.49 7.82
N LYS A 136 10.49 -12.42 7.44
CA LYS A 136 10.99 -11.55 6.36
C LYS A 136 11.00 -12.33 5.04
N LEU A 137 10.33 -11.80 4.03
CA LEU A 137 10.05 -12.52 2.79
C LEU A 137 11.23 -12.53 1.81
N ASN A 138 11.47 -13.67 1.17
CA ASN A 138 12.40 -13.78 0.04
C ASN A 138 11.67 -13.82 -1.31
N LEU A 139 11.37 -12.65 -1.86
CA LEU A 139 10.56 -12.51 -3.08
C LEU A 139 11.40 -12.39 -4.38
N GLY A 140 12.73 -12.41 -4.25
CA GLY A 140 13.66 -12.14 -5.35
C GLY A 140 13.52 -10.73 -5.93
N ARG A 141 13.91 -10.54 -7.20
CA ARG A 141 13.94 -9.21 -7.83
C ARG A 141 12.60 -8.71 -8.34
N LYS A 142 11.64 -9.60 -8.59
CA LYS A 142 10.34 -9.28 -9.19
C LYS A 142 9.24 -9.64 -8.22
N VAL A 143 8.90 -8.67 -7.38
CA VAL A 143 7.75 -8.70 -6.47
C VAL A 143 6.48 -8.38 -7.28
N THR A 144 5.43 -9.16 -7.08
CA THR A 144 4.06 -8.89 -7.56
C THR A 144 3.09 -9.17 -6.42
N LYS A 145 1.85 -8.71 -6.54
CA LYS A 145 0.81 -9.02 -5.54
C LYS A 145 0.65 -10.53 -5.35
N GLU A 146 0.59 -11.29 -6.43
CA GLU A 146 0.34 -12.74 -6.37
C GLU A 146 1.45 -13.46 -5.59
N LYS A 147 2.71 -13.14 -5.90
CA LYS A 147 3.87 -13.68 -5.17
C LYS A 147 3.90 -13.26 -3.71
N LEU A 148 3.51 -12.02 -3.44
CA LEU A 148 3.44 -11.52 -2.07
C LEU A 148 2.37 -12.30 -1.29
N LEU A 149 1.16 -12.42 -1.85
CA LEU A 149 0.05 -13.13 -1.21
C LEU A 149 0.34 -14.63 -1.01
N GLU A 150 1.02 -15.27 -1.96
CA GLU A 150 1.51 -16.65 -1.81
C GLU A 150 2.55 -16.75 -0.68
N ALA A 151 3.50 -15.81 -0.61
CA ALA A 151 4.58 -15.85 0.38
C ALA A 151 4.14 -15.51 1.81
N ILE A 152 3.02 -14.80 2.00
CA ILE A 152 2.52 -14.50 3.35
C ILE A 152 1.59 -15.59 3.91
N GLU A 153 1.23 -16.60 3.10
CA GLU A 153 0.32 -17.65 3.54
C GLU A 153 0.90 -18.39 4.76
N GLY A 154 0.14 -18.39 5.86
CA GLY A 154 0.58 -18.98 7.15
C GLY A 154 1.47 -18.09 8.02
N HIS A 155 1.88 -16.91 7.55
CA HIS A 155 2.81 -16.01 8.24
C HIS A 155 2.16 -14.72 8.77
N VAL A 156 0.87 -14.49 8.48
CA VAL A 156 0.16 -13.28 8.91
C VAL A 156 -0.19 -13.36 10.39
N VAL A 157 0.40 -12.46 11.19
CA VAL A 157 0.13 -12.30 12.63
C VAL A 157 -0.76 -11.09 12.95
N GLY A 158 -1.04 -10.25 11.95
CA GLY A 158 -2.05 -9.20 12.06
C GLY A 158 -2.32 -8.52 10.73
N GLU A 159 -3.50 -7.92 10.62
CA GLU A 159 -3.92 -7.16 9.45
C GLU A 159 -4.50 -5.82 9.88
N ALA A 160 -4.28 -4.80 9.07
CA ALA A 160 -4.93 -3.50 9.20
C ALA A 160 -5.38 -3.01 7.83
N GLU A 161 -6.55 -2.37 7.79
CA GLU A 161 -7.18 -1.91 6.55
C GLU A 161 -7.55 -0.43 6.64
N LEU A 162 -7.38 0.26 5.51
CA LEU A 162 -7.92 1.60 5.28
C LEU A 162 -8.62 1.62 3.92
N ILE A 163 -9.88 2.06 3.90
CA ILE A 163 -10.63 2.29 2.66
C ILE A 163 -10.67 3.78 2.34
N ALA A 164 -10.24 4.15 1.14
CA ALA A 164 -10.40 5.49 0.59
C ALA A 164 -11.38 5.51 -0.58
N THR A 165 -12.01 6.65 -0.84
CA THR A 165 -12.85 6.84 -2.03
C THR A 165 -12.28 7.87 -2.98
N PHE A 166 -12.41 7.67 -4.29
CA PHE A 166 -12.06 8.68 -5.30
C PHE A 166 -13.13 8.80 -6.36
#